data_AF-A0A9D1GAB2-F1
#
_entry.id   AF-A0A9D1GAB2-F1
#
_cell.length_a   1.000
_cell.length_b   1.000
_cell.length_c   1.000
_cell.angle_alpha   90.00
_cell.angle_beta   90.00
_cell.angle_gamma   90.00
#
_symmetry.space_group_name_H-M   'P 1'
#
loop_
_entity.id
_entity.type
_entity.pdbx_description
1 polymer ?
#
loop_
_entity_poly.entity_id
_entity_poly.type
_entity_poly.pdbx_seq_one_letter_code
_entity_poly.pdbx_strand_id
1 'polypeptide(L)'
;MISLCIHPFDFIQNEKDICHQLLIIENKKMLYSFLKDMASGGIYKEYFEIYDENNKKLKNGDYLDFILSLLYLDINNKKNINALIKFLKSSCSDMLHEVTQDISIKIQEIFNLLRLESPVDIISNIDFTEDDYFKLANLSIVEDDQSILERIHTYIKVSYELRKIKIFIFYNLYSLLDNDDIEKLLRSCSYFDIKIINIEPNNIENHCFSNKKILDKDICLLE
;
A
#
# COMPACT_ATOMS: atom_id res chain seq x y z
N MET A 1 16.37 12.63 3.18
CA MET A 1 15.12 12.91 3.94
C MET A 1 14.04 13.31 2.94
N ILE A 2 12.76 12.96 3.14
CA ILE A 2 11.69 13.37 2.21
C ILE A 2 10.81 14.49 2.79
N SER A 3 10.16 15.25 1.91
CA SER A 3 9.13 16.24 2.25
C SER A 3 7.83 15.91 1.53
N LEU A 4 6.71 15.93 2.25
CA LEU A 4 5.36 15.72 1.71
C LEU A 4 4.66 17.07 1.53
N CYS A 5 4.11 17.27 0.34
CA CYS A 5 3.25 18.39 0.00
C CYS A 5 1.81 17.90 -0.21
N ILE A 6 0.83 18.55 0.45
CA ILE A 6 -0.60 18.41 0.16
C ILE A 6 -1.14 19.79 -0.20
N HIS A 7 -1.10 20.13 -1.49
CA HIS A 7 -1.28 21.50 -2.00
C HIS A 7 -2.57 22.17 -1.55
N PRO A 8 -3.74 21.52 -1.58
CA PRO A 8 -4.98 22.16 -1.15
C PRO A 8 -4.98 22.67 0.29
N PHE A 9 -4.14 22.10 1.16
CA PHE A 9 -4.09 22.40 2.58
C PHE A 9 -2.90 23.26 2.99
N ASP A 10 -2.15 23.80 2.02
CA ASP A 10 -0.85 24.46 2.25
C ASP A 10 0.03 23.65 3.21
N PHE A 11 0.01 22.32 3.04
CA PHE A 11 0.72 21.39 3.89
C PHE A 11 2.05 21.07 3.24
N ILE A 12 3.16 21.48 3.87
CA ILE A 12 4.52 21.16 3.44
C ILE A 12 5.30 20.79 4.69
N GLN A 13 5.63 19.51 4.86
CA GLN A 13 6.33 19.01 6.05
C GLN A 13 7.34 17.93 5.68
N ASN A 14 8.48 17.91 6.38
CA ASN A 14 9.43 16.81 6.28
C ASN A 14 8.88 15.57 6.98
N GLU A 15 9.24 14.37 6.51
CA GLU A 15 8.77 13.09 7.07
C GLU A 15 8.84 13.01 8.60
N LYS A 16 9.90 13.56 9.20
CA LYS A 16 10.10 13.57 10.66
C LYS A 16 9.14 14.49 11.42
N ASP A 17 8.68 15.56 10.78
CA ASP A 17 7.82 16.58 11.36
C ASP A 17 6.33 16.27 11.11
N ILE A 18 6.05 15.33 10.20
CA ILE A 18 4.69 14.85 9.97
C ILE A 18 4.21 14.14 11.23
N CYS A 19 3.15 14.67 11.82
CA CYS A 19 2.33 14.02 12.83
C CYS A 19 1.10 13.37 12.18
N HIS A 20 0.28 12.67 12.96
CA HIS A 20 -1.04 12.29 12.51
C HIS A 20 -1.87 13.55 12.20
N GLN A 21 -2.59 13.56 11.07
CA GLN A 21 -3.32 14.73 10.56
C GLN A 21 -4.78 14.36 10.25
N LEU A 22 -5.68 15.27 10.57
CA LEU A 22 -7.08 15.25 10.11
C LEU A 22 -7.30 16.39 9.11
N LEU A 23 -7.63 16.04 7.88
CA LEU A 23 -7.92 16.99 6.81
C LEU A 23 -9.39 16.89 6.45
N ILE A 24 -10.14 17.99 6.55
CA ILE A 24 -11.56 18.02 6.22
C ILE A 24 -11.77 18.79 4.92
N ILE A 25 -12.58 18.25 4.00
CA ILE A 25 -12.96 18.91 2.75
C ILE A 25 -14.48 18.98 2.64
N GLU A 26 -15.06 20.13 3.01
CA GLU A 26 -16.52 20.33 2.98
C GLU A 26 -17.05 20.61 1.57
N ASN A 27 -16.20 21.18 0.69
CA ASN A 27 -16.58 21.40 -0.70
C ASN A 27 -16.60 20.06 -1.48
N LYS A 28 -17.80 19.60 -1.83
CA LYS A 28 -18.02 18.31 -2.52
C LYS A 28 -17.27 18.17 -3.85
N LYS A 29 -17.15 19.25 -4.64
CA LYS A 29 -16.43 19.21 -5.93
C LYS A 29 -14.93 19.03 -5.69
N MET A 30 -14.40 19.74 -4.69
CA MET A 30 -13.02 19.63 -4.28
C MET A 30 -12.73 18.24 -3.73
N LEU A 31 -13.58 17.73 -2.83
CA LEU A 31 -13.45 16.38 -2.28
C LEU A 31 -13.43 15.32 -3.41
N TYR A 32 -14.36 15.38 -4.35
CA TYR A 32 -14.37 14.46 -5.49
C TYR A 32 -13.07 14.53 -6.30
N SER A 33 -12.58 15.73 -6.60
CA SER A 33 -11.30 15.94 -7.29
C SER A 33 -10.14 15.33 -6.50
N PHE A 34 -10.13 15.53 -5.19
CA PHE A 34 -9.11 15.04 -4.27
C PHE A 34 -9.08 13.52 -4.16
N LEU A 35 -10.25 12.88 -4.00
CA LEU A 35 -10.37 11.42 -3.97
C LEU A 35 -10.01 10.80 -5.32
N LYS A 36 -10.36 11.46 -6.44
CA LYS A 36 -9.94 11.03 -7.77
C LYS A 36 -8.42 11.11 -7.93
N ASP A 37 -7.78 12.13 -7.35
CA ASP A 37 -6.33 12.23 -7.35
C ASP A 37 -5.69 11.09 -6.53
N MET A 38 -6.18 10.85 -5.30
CA MET A 38 -5.78 9.69 -4.49
C MET A 38 -5.92 8.36 -5.25
N ALA A 39 -7.05 8.15 -5.95
CA ALA A 39 -7.29 6.94 -6.74
C ALA A 39 -6.28 6.73 -7.88
N SER A 40 -5.73 7.82 -8.42
CA SER A 40 -4.68 7.78 -9.44
C SER A 40 -3.27 7.67 -8.86
N GLY A 41 -3.12 7.57 -7.53
CA GLY A 41 -1.83 7.60 -6.85
C GLY A 41 -1.23 9.01 -6.73
N GLY A 42 -2.06 10.05 -6.81
CA GLY A 42 -1.64 11.45 -6.76
C GLY A 42 -1.04 11.99 -8.06
N ILE A 43 -1.43 11.42 -9.22
CA ILE A 43 -0.87 11.79 -10.54
C ILE A 43 -1.84 12.69 -11.33
N TYR A 44 -3.13 12.69 -11.01
CA TYR A 44 -4.16 13.36 -11.80
C TYR A 44 -4.12 14.89 -11.68
N LYS A 45 -4.02 15.39 -10.45
CA LYS A 45 -3.92 16.82 -10.11
C LYS A 45 -2.63 17.15 -9.40
N GLU A 46 -1.84 16.14 -9.06
CA GLU A 46 -0.61 16.28 -8.28
C GLU A 46 -0.87 17.00 -6.96
N TYR A 47 -2.02 16.76 -6.31
CA TYR A 47 -2.29 17.35 -4.99
C TYR A 47 -1.33 16.81 -3.93
N PHE A 48 -0.83 15.59 -4.15
CA PHE A 48 0.17 14.95 -3.32
C PHE A 48 1.49 14.88 -4.08
N GLU A 49 2.52 15.49 -3.50
CA GLU A 49 3.87 15.41 -4.04
C GLU A 49 4.85 15.10 -2.94
N ILE A 50 5.88 14.34 -3.31
CA ILE A 50 6.98 14.03 -2.41
C ILE A 50 8.26 14.49 -3.09
N TYR A 51 9.11 15.13 -2.30
CA TYR A 51 10.41 15.59 -2.73
C TYR A 51 11.51 14.96 -1.88
N ASP A 52 12.65 14.64 -2.47
CA ASP A 52 13.87 14.35 -1.71
C ASP A 52 14.56 15.65 -1.25
N GLU A 53 15.66 15.49 -0.53
CA GLU A 53 16.50 16.59 -0.02
C GLU A 53 17.13 17.47 -1.11
N ASN A 54 17.14 17.01 -2.37
CA ASN A 54 17.64 17.75 -3.53
C ASN A 54 16.49 18.39 -4.34
N ASN A 55 15.27 18.46 -3.78
CA ASN A 55 14.06 18.92 -4.46
C ASN A 55 13.70 18.11 -5.71
N LYS A 56 14.12 16.85 -5.79
CA LYS A 56 13.68 15.96 -6.87
C LYS A 56 12.34 15.33 -6.49
N LYS A 57 11.36 15.46 -7.38
CA LYS A 57 10.05 14.81 -7.23
C LYS A 57 10.20 13.30 -7.26
N LEU A 58 9.63 12.63 -6.26
CA LEU A 58 9.63 11.18 -6.09
C LEU A 58 8.28 10.58 -6.46
N LYS A 59 8.26 9.27 -6.68
CA LYS A 59 7.03 8.55 -6.97
C LYS A 59 6.25 8.28 -5.69
N ASN A 60 5.02 8.80 -5.62
CA ASN A 60 4.17 8.69 -4.43
C ASN A 60 4.02 7.25 -3.93
N GLY A 61 3.79 6.28 -4.81
CA GLY A 61 3.54 4.88 -4.42
C GLY A 61 4.69 4.17 -3.72
N ASP A 62 5.89 4.75 -3.71
CA ASP A 62 7.05 4.21 -3.00
C ASP A 62 7.11 4.69 -1.53
N TYR A 63 6.33 5.72 -1.16
CA TYR A 63 6.37 6.37 0.16
C TYR A 63 4.98 6.54 0.81
N LEU A 64 3.93 6.63 -0.01
CA LEU A 64 2.53 6.77 0.40
C LEU A 64 1.72 5.54 0.01
N ASP A 65 0.73 5.21 0.83
CA ASP A 65 -0.38 4.39 0.38
C ASP A 65 -1.71 5.10 0.60
N PHE A 66 -2.55 5.08 -0.44
CA PHE A 66 -3.86 5.72 -0.45
C PHE A 66 -4.94 4.67 -0.20
N ILE A 67 -5.77 4.88 0.81
CA ILE A 67 -6.85 3.97 1.21
C ILE A 67 -8.18 4.69 1.06
N LEU A 68 -8.88 4.37 -0.02
CA LEU A 68 -10.16 5.00 -0.37
C LEU A 68 -11.38 4.30 0.23
N SER A 69 -11.22 3.06 0.69
CA SER A 69 -12.29 2.28 1.30
C SER A 69 -11.73 1.33 2.33
N LEU A 70 -12.28 1.40 3.53
CA LEU A 70 -11.99 0.47 4.62
C LEU A 70 -12.59 -0.92 4.38
N LEU A 71 -13.71 -1.02 3.67
CA LEU A 71 -14.36 -2.30 3.37
C LEU A 71 -13.60 -3.11 2.32
N TYR A 72 -12.95 -2.44 1.37
CA TYR A 72 -12.17 -3.07 0.29
C TYR A 72 -10.67 -3.06 0.55
N LEU A 73 -10.26 -2.96 1.82
CA LEU A 73 -8.86 -2.96 2.21
C LEU A 73 -8.28 -4.37 2.07
N ASP A 74 -7.68 -4.66 0.92
CA ASP A 74 -7.13 -5.99 0.61
C ASP A 74 -5.63 -6.07 0.90
N ILE A 75 -5.26 -6.91 1.87
CA ILE A 75 -3.85 -7.17 2.20
C ILE A 75 -3.11 -7.95 1.12
N ASN A 76 -3.83 -8.77 0.35
CA ASN A 76 -3.35 -9.57 -0.76
C ASN A 76 -3.33 -8.81 -2.09
N ASN A 77 -3.40 -7.47 -2.04
CA ASN A 77 -3.26 -6.66 -3.24
C ASN A 77 -1.91 -6.91 -3.94
N LYS A 78 -1.87 -6.63 -5.25
CA LYS A 78 -0.68 -6.84 -6.09
C LYS A 78 0.59 -6.17 -5.54
N LYS A 79 0.49 -5.01 -4.88
CA LYS A 79 1.68 -4.32 -4.35
C LYS A 79 2.32 -5.14 -3.22
N ASN A 80 1.51 -5.62 -2.27
CA ASN A 80 1.99 -6.44 -1.16
C ASN A 80 2.48 -7.82 -1.62
N ILE A 81 1.73 -8.51 -2.48
CA ILE A 81 2.14 -9.83 -3.00
C ILE A 81 3.45 -9.74 -3.78
N ASN A 82 3.59 -8.75 -4.67
CA ASN A 82 4.84 -8.57 -5.42
C ASN A 82 6.02 -8.23 -4.50
N ALA A 83 5.79 -7.44 -3.45
CA ALA A 83 6.81 -7.12 -2.47
C ALA A 83 7.23 -8.35 -1.65
N LEU A 84 6.27 -9.20 -1.26
CA LEU A 84 6.53 -10.47 -0.58
C LEU A 84 7.34 -11.44 -1.45
N ILE A 85 6.93 -11.62 -2.71
CA ILE A 85 7.67 -12.46 -3.67
C ILE A 85 9.11 -11.95 -3.82
N LYS A 86 9.28 -10.62 -3.97
CA LYS A 86 10.62 -10.02 -4.06
C LYS A 86 11.45 -10.29 -2.81
N PHE A 87 10.86 -10.13 -1.62
CA PHE A 87 11.52 -10.40 -0.35
C PHE A 87 11.95 -11.87 -0.22
N LEU A 88 11.07 -12.81 -0.57
CA LEU A 88 11.37 -14.24 -0.51
C LEU A 88 12.46 -14.64 -1.51
N LYS A 89 12.39 -14.14 -2.75
CA LYS A 89 13.45 -14.35 -3.76
C LYS A 89 14.81 -13.89 -3.25
N SER A 90 14.90 -12.69 -2.68
CA SER A 90 16.17 -12.19 -2.16
C SER A 90 16.65 -12.97 -0.93
N SER A 91 15.74 -13.44 -0.09
CA SER A 91 16.09 -14.12 1.17
C SER A 91 16.45 -15.60 0.98
N CYS A 92 15.98 -16.21 -0.11
CA CYS A 92 16.11 -17.64 -0.37
C CYS A 92 16.75 -17.93 -1.74
N SER A 93 17.50 -16.98 -2.31
CA SER A 93 17.99 -17.04 -3.68
C SER A 93 18.74 -18.33 -4.02
N ASP A 94 19.70 -18.74 -3.17
CA ASP A 94 20.53 -19.92 -3.45
C ASP A 94 19.69 -21.21 -3.46
N MET A 95 18.80 -21.36 -2.47
CA MET A 95 17.88 -22.50 -2.37
C MET A 95 16.90 -22.53 -3.54
N LEU A 96 16.32 -21.38 -3.90
CA LEU A 96 15.42 -21.28 -5.04
C LEU A 96 16.12 -21.67 -6.33
N HIS A 97 17.37 -21.22 -6.53
CA HIS A 97 18.14 -21.55 -7.71
C HIS A 97 18.38 -23.06 -7.84
N GLU A 98 18.84 -23.71 -6.77
CA GLU A 98 19.08 -25.16 -6.73
C GLU A 98 17.80 -25.95 -7.00
N VAL A 99 16.71 -25.64 -6.29
CA VAL A 99 15.44 -26.33 -6.46
C VAL A 99 14.85 -26.10 -7.87
N THR A 100 15.01 -24.89 -8.44
CA THR A 100 14.62 -24.58 -9.84
C THR A 100 15.32 -25.48 -10.85
N GLN A 101 16.63 -25.69 -10.68
CA GLN A 101 17.38 -26.59 -11.56
C GLN A 101 16.87 -28.03 -11.46
N ASP A 102 16.67 -28.53 -10.24
CA ASP A 102 16.19 -29.90 -10.01
C ASP A 102 14.80 -30.14 -10.62
N ILE A 103 13.88 -29.20 -10.46
CA ILE A 103 12.55 -29.31 -11.05
C ILE A 103 12.63 -29.21 -12.58
N SER A 104 13.47 -28.33 -13.13
CA SER A 104 13.64 -28.21 -14.58
C SER A 104 14.10 -29.54 -15.20
N ILE A 105 15.04 -30.23 -14.54
CA ILE A 105 15.49 -31.57 -14.95
C ILE A 105 14.30 -32.55 -14.95
N LYS A 106 13.51 -32.60 -13.87
CA LYS A 106 12.36 -33.51 -13.78
C LYS A 106 11.28 -33.21 -14.82
N ILE A 107 11.00 -31.94 -15.12
CA ILE A 107 10.05 -31.56 -16.17
C ILE A 107 10.57 -32.04 -17.54
N GLN A 108 11.86 -31.91 -17.80
CA GLN A 108 12.48 -32.40 -19.03
C GLN A 108 12.42 -33.92 -19.15
N GLU A 109 12.64 -34.66 -18.06
CA GLU A 109 12.50 -36.12 -18.01
C GLU A 109 11.07 -36.55 -18.34
N ILE A 110 10.07 -35.91 -17.72
CA ILE A 110 8.65 -36.18 -18.01
C ILE A 110 8.34 -35.89 -19.48
N PHE A 111 8.81 -34.77 -20.03
CA PHE A 111 8.60 -34.44 -21.43
C PHE A 111 9.23 -35.47 -22.37
N ASN A 112 10.42 -35.99 -22.06
CA ASN A 112 11.05 -37.03 -22.85
C ASN A 112 10.21 -38.31 -22.88
N LEU A 113 9.59 -38.70 -21.76
CA LEU A 113 8.66 -39.83 -21.70
C LEU A 113 7.42 -39.57 -22.57
N LEU A 114 6.81 -38.38 -22.45
CA LEU A 114 5.66 -38.01 -23.28
C LEU A 114 5.99 -38.03 -24.77
N ARG A 115 7.21 -37.62 -25.13
CA ARG A 115 7.68 -37.64 -26.52
C ARG A 115 7.82 -39.05 -27.07
N LEU A 116 8.26 -40.02 -26.26
CA LEU A 116 8.37 -41.43 -26.67
C LEU A 116 7.00 -42.07 -26.91
N GLU A 117 6.00 -41.71 -26.12
CA GLU A 117 4.63 -42.23 -26.22
C GLU A 117 3.78 -41.50 -27.28
N SER A 118 4.25 -40.35 -27.77
CA SER A 118 3.49 -39.52 -28.69
C SER A 118 3.40 -40.16 -30.09
N PRO A 119 2.21 -40.22 -30.71
CA PRO A 119 2.03 -40.74 -32.08
C PRO A 119 2.59 -39.80 -33.16
N VAL A 120 3.04 -38.60 -32.76
CA VAL A 120 3.61 -37.57 -33.63
C VAL A 120 4.85 -36.96 -32.97
N ASP A 121 5.78 -36.45 -33.77
CA ASP A 121 6.92 -35.71 -33.24
C ASP A 121 6.47 -34.44 -32.52
N ILE A 122 6.84 -34.33 -31.25
CA ILE A 122 6.57 -33.16 -30.41
C ILE A 122 7.89 -32.53 -29.91
N ILE A 123 7.87 -31.20 -29.78
CA ILE A 123 8.95 -30.40 -29.21
C ILE A 123 8.40 -29.50 -28.11
N SER A 124 9.23 -29.18 -27.12
CA SER A 124 8.89 -28.24 -26.05
C SER A 124 10.11 -27.39 -25.73
N ASN A 125 9.87 -26.11 -25.46
CA ASN A 125 10.86 -25.18 -24.95
C ASN A 125 10.57 -24.97 -23.46
N ILE A 126 10.91 -25.97 -22.65
CA ILE A 126 10.75 -25.89 -21.19
C ILE A 126 11.74 -24.85 -20.68
N ASP A 127 11.20 -23.75 -20.16
CA ASP A 127 11.96 -22.67 -19.53
C ASP A 127 11.29 -22.35 -18.20
N PHE A 128 11.58 -23.21 -17.21
CA PHE A 128 11.00 -23.10 -15.88
C PHE A 128 11.87 -22.20 -15.01
N THR A 129 11.27 -21.16 -14.45
CA THR A 129 11.97 -20.10 -13.73
C THR A 129 11.53 -20.04 -12.27
N GLU A 130 12.31 -19.35 -11.44
CA GLU A 130 11.96 -19.10 -10.03
C GLU A 130 10.57 -18.44 -9.86
N ASP A 131 10.17 -17.60 -10.82
CA ASP A 131 8.87 -16.92 -10.84
C ASP A 131 7.71 -17.90 -10.95
N ASP A 132 7.91 -19.03 -11.62
CA ASP A 132 6.87 -20.01 -11.86
C ASP A 132 6.49 -20.77 -10.58
N TYR A 133 7.40 -20.91 -9.62
CA TYR A 133 7.07 -21.41 -8.27
C TYR A 133 5.99 -20.60 -7.60
N PHE A 134 6.17 -19.28 -7.56
CA PHE A 134 5.26 -18.39 -6.84
C PHE A 134 3.87 -18.36 -7.51
N LYS A 135 3.82 -18.50 -8.84
CA LYS A 135 2.56 -18.64 -9.58
C LYS A 135 1.87 -19.96 -9.26
N LEU A 136 2.60 -21.07 -9.26
CA LEU A 136 2.05 -22.40 -8.98
C LEU A 136 1.61 -22.55 -7.52
N ALA A 137 2.36 -21.97 -6.59
CA ALA A 137 2.03 -22.00 -5.16
C ALA A 137 0.81 -21.14 -4.80
N ASN A 138 0.38 -20.23 -5.70
CA ASN A 138 -0.72 -19.29 -5.47
C ASN A 138 -0.62 -18.60 -4.10
N LEU A 139 0.53 -17.99 -3.85
CA LEU A 139 0.90 -17.45 -2.54
C LEU A 139 -0.06 -16.34 -2.09
N SER A 140 -0.49 -16.41 -0.83
CA SER A 140 -1.30 -15.39 -0.17
C SER A 140 -0.82 -15.15 1.26
N ILE A 141 -1.02 -13.93 1.74
CA ILE A 141 -0.88 -13.52 3.13
C ILE A 141 -2.16 -13.92 3.85
N VAL A 142 -2.00 -14.57 5.00
CA VAL A 142 -3.12 -14.99 5.85
C VAL A 142 -3.89 -13.75 6.33
N GLU A 143 -5.22 -13.82 6.22
CA GLU A 143 -6.15 -12.80 6.71
C GLU A 143 -7.07 -13.48 7.74
N ASP A 144 -6.82 -13.24 9.03
CA ASP A 144 -7.55 -13.80 10.18
C ASP A 144 -8.17 -12.72 11.08
N ASP A 145 -8.25 -11.48 10.57
CA ASP A 145 -8.77 -10.31 11.26
C ASP A 145 -10.24 -10.51 11.68
N GLN A 146 -10.56 -10.18 12.93
CA GLN A 146 -11.91 -10.29 13.51
C GLN A 146 -12.67 -8.96 13.52
N SER A 147 -11.97 -7.85 13.27
CA SER A 147 -12.53 -6.50 13.25
C SER A 147 -11.91 -5.64 12.14
N ILE A 148 -12.59 -4.54 11.81
CA ILE A 148 -12.06 -3.58 10.84
C ILE A 148 -10.78 -2.90 11.35
N LEU A 149 -10.66 -2.66 12.67
CA LEU A 149 -9.45 -2.11 13.27
C LEU A 149 -8.26 -3.07 13.12
N GLU A 150 -8.46 -4.36 13.43
CA GLU A 150 -7.44 -5.40 13.23
C GLU A 150 -7.00 -5.45 11.76
N ARG A 151 -7.96 -5.45 10.83
CA ARG A 151 -7.67 -5.45 9.40
C ARG A 151 -6.82 -4.26 8.96
N ILE A 152 -7.11 -3.06 9.47
CA ILE A 152 -6.30 -1.86 9.21
C ILE A 152 -4.89 -2.03 9.77
N HIS A 153 -4.74 -2.52 11.00
CA HIS A 153 -3.43 -2.79 11.60
C HIS A 153 -2.63 -3.80 10.80
N THR A 154 -3.24 -4.92 10.42
CA THR A 154 -2.58 -5.99 9.65
C THR A 154 -2.15 -5.46 8.28
N TYR A 155 -3.01 -4.71 7.59
CA TYR A 155 -2.67 -4.06 6.33
C TYR A 155 -1.48 -3.10 6.47
N ILE A 156 -1.51 -2.19 7.45
CA ILE A 156 -0.45 -1.21 7.69
C ILE A 156 0.86 -1.93 8.00
N LYS A 157 0.83 -2.92 8.89
CA LYS A 157 2.01 -3.71 9.30
C LYS A 157 2.64 -4.41 8.11
N VAL A 158 1.86 -5.13 7.30
CA VAL A 158 2.39 -5.84 6.12
C VAL A 158 2.95 -4.86 5.09
N SER A 159 2.25 -3.75 4.85
CA SER A 159 2.68 -2.72 3.92
C SER A 159 3.98 -2.05 4.38
N TYR A 160 4.12 -1.78 5.67
CA TYR A 160 5.34 -1.28 6.27
C TYR A 160 6.47 -2.32 6.17
N GLU A 161 6.25 -3.57 6.57
CA GLU A 161 7.30 -4.58 6.59
C GLU A 161 7.84 -4.90 5.19
N LEU A 162 6.96 -5.04 4.20
CA LEU A 162 7.33 -5.44 2.85
C LEU A 162 7.73 -4.27 1.94
N ARG A 163 7.06 -3.13 2.07
CA ARG A 163 7.25 -1.98 1.16
C ARG A 163 7.90 -0.77 1.82
N LYS A 164 8.11 -0.79 3.15
CA LYS A 164 8.67 0.31 3.95
C LYS A 164 7.86 1.62 3.85
N ILE A 165 6.56 1.50 3.53
CA ILE A 165 5.63 2.64 3.54
C ILE A 165 5.39 3.09 4.97
N LYS A 166 5.56 4.40 5.20
CA LYS A 166 5.35 5.02 6.51
C LYS A 166 4.21 6.02 6.55
N ILE A 167 3.69 6.47 5.41
CA ILE A 167 2.60 7.45 5.38
C ILE A 167 1.39 6.81 4.71
N PHE A 168 0.30 6.69 5.47
CA PHE A 168 -0.96 6.15 4.97
C PHE A 168 -2.01 7.25 4.97
N ILE A 169 -2.66 7.41 3.82
CA ILE A 169 -3.65 8.45 3.59
C ILE A 169 -5.01 7.78 3.43
N PHE A 170 -5.83 7.86 4.48
CA PHE A 170 -7.15 7.25 4.55
C PHE A 170 -8.22 8.24 4.16
N TYR A 171 -9.26 7.75 3.51
CA TYR A 171 -10.54 8.43 3.41
C TYR A 171 -11.51 7.84 4.43
N ASN A 172 -12.10 8.72 5.24
CA ASN A 172 -13.30 8.48 6.03
C ASN A 172 -13.13 7.40 7.13
N LEU A 173 -12.05 7.47 7.93
CA LEU A 173 -11.85 6.55 9.06
C LEU A 173 -13.03 6.54 10.03
N TYR A 174 -13.59 7.71 10.32
CA TYR A 174 -14.69 7.88 11.26
C TYR A 174 -16.01 7.26 10.79
N SER A 175 -16.08 6.75 9.56
CA SER A 175 -17.27 6.04 9.07
C SER A 175 -17.48 4.66 9.68
N LEU A 176 -16.40 4.00 10.11
CA LEU A 176 -16.44 2.63 10.64
C LEU A 176 -15.69 2.46 11.96
N LEU A 177 -14.90 3.46 12.36
CA LEU A 177 -14.17 3.47 13.63
C LEU A 177 -14.72 4.55 14.55
N ASP A 178 -14.84 4.23 15.83
CA ASP A 178 -15.09 5.23 16.87
C ASP A 178 -13.78 5.88 17.34
N ASN A 179 -13.89 6.84 18.27
CA ASN A 179 -12.73 7.53 18.81
C ASN A 179 -11.76 6.58 19.52
N ASP A 180 -12.25 5.58 20.25
CA ASP A 180 -11.41 4.63 20.98
C ASP A 180 -10.58 3.79 20.00
N ASP A 181 -11.17 3.36 18.89
CA ASP A 181 -10.49 2.61 17.85
C ASP A 181 -9.48 3.46 17.07
N ILE A 182 -9.83 4.70 16.75
CA ILE A 182 -8.90 5.64 16.12
C ILE A 182 -7.71 5.92 17.05
N GLU A 183 -7.94 6.15 18.35
CA GLU A 183 -6.84 6.39 19.30
C GLU A 183 -5.89 5.20 19.38
N LYS A 184 -6.43 3.97 19.46
CA LYS A 184 -5.62 2.73 19.42
C LYS A 184 -4.81 2.65 18.13
N LEU A 185 -5.42 2.95 16.99
CA LEU A 185 -4.76 2.95 15.67
C LEU A 185 -3.59 3.94 15.63
N LEU A 186 -3.83 5.20 16.00
CA LEU A 186 -2.80 6.24 15.96
C LEU A 186 -1.65 5.91 16.93
N ARG A 187 -1.97 5.43 18.13
CA ARG A 187 -0.97 5.04 19.12
C ARG A 187 -0.08 3.90 18.63
N SER A 188 -0.65 2.86 17.99
CA SER A 188 0.16 1.76 17.46
C SER A 188 1.06 2.24 16.32
N CYS A 189 0.55 3.10 15.44
CA CYS A 189 1.30 3.62 14.30
C CYS A 189 2.46 4.52 14.76
N SER A 190 2.23 5.35 15.78
CA SER A 190 3.27 6.19 16.39
C SER A 190 4.47 5.38 16.89
N TYR A 191 4.26 4.18 17.46
CA TYR A 191 5.34 3.31 17.93
C TYR A 191 6.32 2.90 16.82
N PHE A 192 5.83 2.77 15.58
CA PHE A 192 6.63 2.39 14.41
C PHE A 192 6.99 3.58 13.51
N ASP A 193 6.79 4.82 13.99
CA ASP A 193 7.00 6.04 13.20
C ASP A 193 6.15 6.08 11.90
N ILE A 194 4.97 5.45 11.94
CA ILE A 194 3.99 5.45 10.86
C ILE A 194 3.03 6.62 11.04
N LYS A 195 2.78 7.37 9.97
CA LYS A 195 1.93 8.56 9.94
C LYS A 195 0.60 8.23 9.26
N ILE A 196 -0.46 8.75 9.85
CA ILE A 196 -1.84 8.60 9.37
C ILE A 196 -2.36 9.99 9.04
N ILE A 197 -2.75 10.18 7.78
CA ILE A 197 -3.45 11.38 7.32
C ILE A 197 -4.86 10.93 6.96
N ASN A 198 -5.85 11.38 7.72
CA ASN A 198 -7.24 11.03 7.48
C ASN A 198 -7.97 12.17 6.77
N ILE A 199 -8.69 11.86 5.70
CA ILE A 199 -9.50 12.79 4.93
C ILE A 199 -10.97 12.57 5.28
N GLU A 200 -11.65 13.61 5.73
CA GLU A 200 -13.07 13.56 6.10
C GLU A 200 -13.92 14.54 5.26
N PRO A 201 -15.12 14.15 4.85
CA PRO A 201 -15.99 15.00 4.02
C PRO A 201 -16.72 16.08 4.82
N ASN A 202 -16.83 15.90 6.14
CA ASN A 202 -17.55 16.81 7.02
C ASN A 202 -16.71 17.06 8.27
N ASN A 203 -16.97 18.18 8.94
CA ASN A 203 -16.37 18.46 10.22
C ASN A 203 -16.85 17.43 11.26
N ILE A 204 -15.89 16.78 11.93
CA ILE A 204 -16.13 15.75 12.93
C ILE A 204 -15.69 16.25 14.29
N GLU A 205 -16.41 15.86 15.32
CA GLU A 205 -15.95 15.98 16.70
C GLU A 205 -14.73 15.06 16.88
N ASN A 206 -13.55 15.67 16.86
CA ASN A 206 -12.27 14.98 16.79
C ASN A 206 -11.52 15.20 18.10
N HIS A 207 -11.29 14.11 18.83
CA HIS A 207 -10.48 14.11 20.05
C HIS A 207 -9.12 13.43 19.84
N CYS A 208 -8.92 12.74 18.72
CA CYS A 208 -7.76 11.87 18.49
C CYS A 208 -6.62 12.56 17.72
N PHE A 209 -6.94 13.38 16.71
CA PHE A 209 -5.93 14.05 15.89
C PHE A 209 -5.61 15.43 16.46
N SER A 210 -4.36 15.67 16.84
CA SER A 210 -3.92 16.96 17.37
C SER A 210 -3.83 18.07 16.31
N ASN A 211 -3.60 17.69 15.05
CA ASN A 211 -3.50 18.61 13.93
C ASN A 211 -4.69 18.41 13.00
N LYS A 212 -5.43 19.50 12.79
CA LYS A 212 -6.65 19.53 11.99
C LYS A 212 -6.55 20.70 11.03
N LYS A 213 -6.94 20.47 9.77
CA LYS A 213 -7.12 21.54 8.78
C LYS A 213 -8.44 21.34 8.06
N ILE A 214 -9.14 22.41 7.75
CA ILE A 214 -10.45 22.36 7.09
C ILE A 214 -10.40 23.21 5.83
N LEU A 215 -10.77 22.61 4.70
CA LEU A 215 -11.22 23.34 3.52
C LEU A 215 -12.73 23.45 3.58
N ASP A 216 -13.22 24.66 3.83
CA ASP A 216 -14.64 24.92 3.91
C ASP A 216 -15.33 24.80 2.54
N LYS A 217 -16.62 25.14 2.50
CA LYS A 217 -17.43 25.07 1.28
C LYS A 217 -16.97 26.01 0.18
N ASP A 218 -16.28 27.10 0.54
CA ASP A 218 -15.75 28.10 -0.39
C ASP A 218 -14.27 27.83 -0.74
N ILE A 219 -13.71 26.72 -0.24
CA ILE A 219 -12.30 26.31 -0.43
C ILE A 219 -11.35 27.29 0.27
N CYS A 220 -11.80 27.91 1.35
CA CYS A 220 -10.93 28.64 2.25
C CYS A 220 -10.34 27.68 3.29
N LEU A 221 -9.02 27.82 3.52
CA LEU A 221 -8.30 27.05 4.52
C LEU A 221 -8.54 27.62 5.91
N LEU A 222 -8.98 26.78 6.84
CA LEU A 222 -9.15 27.07 8.25
C LEU A 222 -8.22 26.17 9.07
N GLU A 223 -7.58 26.74 10.07
CA GLU A 223 -6.72 26.06 11.06
C GLU A 223 -7.49 25.81 12.37
#